data_AF-A0A1R1JEN4-F1
#
_entry.id   AF-A0A1R1JEN4-F1
#
_cell.length_a   1.000
_cell.length_b   1.000
_cell.length_c   1.000
_cell.angle_alpha   90.00
_cell.angle_beta   90.00
_cell.angle_gamma   90.00
#
_symmetry.space_group_name_H-M   'P 1'
#
loop_
_entity.id
_entity.type
_entity.pdbx_description
1 polymer ?
#
loop_
_entity_poly.entity_id
_entity_poly.type
_entity_poly.pdbx_seq_one_letter_code
_entity_poly.pdbx_strand_id
1 'polypeptide(L)'
;MKFGQGWRALALAGLGVLAACGRHGGAEAAAAEPHAVCVTGYNEYDRKLHEFWLDNAHKSGCFGNPSAREAGEAFGGGGGFACGCKVTPGRKVKLFWEFAQPLDAIQRGVPPERKTIDVTIPQPESPTSRYLRVYFRKNGTAELQWVDDMNAPELNPTQEK
;
A
#
# COMPACT_ATOMS: atom_id res chain seq x y z
N MET A 1 54.72 64.47 27.18
CA MET A 1 55.81 63.50 27.39
C MET A 1 55.52 62.68 28.63
N LYS A 2 55.31 61.36 28.47
CA LYS A 2 55.72 60.26 29.36
C LYS A 2 54.85 59.04 29.06
N PHE A 3 55.46 58.09 28.35
CA PHE A 3 54.96 56.72 28.23
C PHE A 3 55.06 56.05 29.60
N GLY A 4 53.95 55.47 30.07
CA GLY A 4 53.87 54.63 31.26
C GLY A 4 53.65 53.19 30.84
N GLN A 5 54.68 52.38 31.02
CA GLN A 5 54.74 50.94 30.78
C GLN A 5 54.06 50.18 31.92
N GLY A 6 53.29 49.13 31.61
CA GLY A 6 52.69 48.26 32.60
C GLY A 6 52.50 46.85 32.07
N TRP A 7 53.46 45.97 32.38
CA TRP A 7 53.35 44.52 32.27
C TRP A 7 52.20 43.96 33.13
N ARG A 8 51.49 42.93 32.64
CA ARG A 8 51.36 41.62 33.31
C ARG A 8 50.53 40.63 32.47
N ALA A 9 50.87 39.37 32.71
CA ALA A 9 50.66 38.20 31.89
C ALA A 9 49.35 37.44 32.19
N LEU A 10 49.01 36.54 31.26
CA LEU A 10 48.44 35.18 31.43
C LEU A 10 47.28 34.98 32.42
N ALA A 11 46.12 34.54 31.90
CA ALA A 11 45.60 33.17 32.12
C ALA A 11 44.16 32.97 31.58
N LEU A 12 44.01 31.95 30.71
CA LEU A 12 42.97 30.91 30.64
C LEU A 12 41.56 31.18 31.20
N ALA A 13 40.56 31.12 30.32
CA ALA A 13 39.25 30.45 30.45
C ALA A 13 38.30 31.03 29.37
N GLY A 14 37.46 30.31 28.64
CA GLY A 14 37.07 28.91 28.64
C GLY A 14 36.20 28.65 27.41
N LEU A 15 35.91 27.38 27.17
CA LEU A 15 35.09 26.88 26.06
C LEU A 15 33.70 27.55 25.98
N GLY A 16 33.23 27.72 24.75
CA GLY A 16 31.84 28.07 24.46
C GLY A 16 31.47 27.87 22.99
N VAL A 17 31.62 26.64 22.49
CA VAL A 17 30.99 26.24 21.22
C VAL A 17 29.51 26.01 21.51
N LEU A 18 28.65 26.95 21.10
CA LEU A 18 27.21 26.69 21.04
C LEU A 18 26.83 26.41 19.58
N ALA A 19 26.82 25.12 19.28
CA ALA A 19 26.12 24.56 18.12
C ALA A 19 24.63 24.82 18.29
N ALA A 20 24.10 25.82 17.57
CA ALA A 20 22.67 26.02 17.43
C ALA A 20 22.15 25.09 16.33
N CYS A 21 21.88 23.82 16.67
CA CYS A 21 21.04 22.96 15.85
C CYS A 21 19.59 23.44 15.97
N GLY A 22 19.21 24.38 15.11
CA GLY A 22 17.82 24.79 14.92
C GLY A 22 17.00 23.62 14.40
N ARG A 23 16.23 23.01 15.30
CA ARG A 23 15.10 22.13 14.98
C ARG A 23 14.11 22.89 14.09
N HIS A 24 14.15 22.67 12.79
CA HIS A 24 12.98 22.89 11.95
C HIS A 24 12.00 21.76 12.27
N GLY A 25 11.00 22.07 13.09
CA GLY A 25 9.81 21.24 13.25
C GLY A 25 8.98 21.26 11.98
N GLY A 26 9.45 20.55 10.96
CA GLY A 26 8.57 19.95 9.98
C GLY A 26 8.21 18.58 10.51
N ALA A 27 6.93 18.31 10.71
CA ALA A 27 6.46 16.93 10.75
C ALA A 27 6.68 16.34 9.34
N GLU A 28 7.92 15.96 9.04
CA GLU A 28 8.17 14.88 8.11
C GLU A 28 7.40 13.72 8.70
N ALA A 29 6.28 13.35 8.07
CA ALA A 29 5.59 12.12 8.36
C ALA A 29 6.68 11.05 8.35
N ALA A 30 7.00 10.49 9.52
CA ALA A 30 7.91 9.36 9.61
C ALA A 30 7.43 8.38 8.55
N ALA A 31 8.27 8.13 7.55
CA ALA A 31 7.86 7.34 6.40
C ALA A 31 7.33 6.01 6.95
N ALA A 32 6.05 5.72 6.69
CA ALA A 32 5.44 4.52 7.23
C ALA A 32 6.26 3.31 6.76
N GLU A 33 6.64 2.45 7.71
CA GLU A 33 7.47 1.29 7.39
C GLU A 33 6.68 0.30 6.51
N PRO A 34 7.35 -0.44 5.60
CA PRO A 34 6.69 -1.51 4.85
C PRO A 34 6.35 -2.71 5.76
N HIS A 35 5.11 -3.19 5.68
CA HIS A 35 4.63 -4.38 6.38
C HIS A 35 4.47 -5.56 5.43
N ALA A 36 4.92 -6.74 5.85
CA ALA A 36 4.64 -7.97 5.12
C ALA A 36 3.18 -8.41 5.37
N VAL A 37 2.45 -8.73 4.30
CA VAL A 37 1.05 -9.16 4.36
C VAL A 37 0.79 -10.39 3.51
N CYS A 38 -0.34 -11.04 3.76
CA CYS A 38 -1.02 -11.96 2.86
C CYS A 38 -2.14 -11.22 2.15
N VAL A 39 -2.13 -11.20 0.82
CA VAL A 39 -3.18 -10.57 0.01
C VAL A 39 -4.22 -11.60 -0.43
N THR A 40 -5.47 -11.19 -0.52
CA THR A 40 -6.53 -11.95 -1.20
C THR A 40 -7.44 -11.01 -1.99
N GLY A 41 -8.04 -11.54 -3.04
CA GLY A 41 -8.99 -10.81 -3.90
C GLY A 41 -10.42 -11.25 -3.65
N TYR A 42 -11.33 -10.29 -3.58
CA TYR A 42 -12.78 -10.46 -3.55
C TYR A 42 -13.35 -9.87 -4.83
N ASN A 43 -13.98 -10.69 -5.66
CA ASN A 43 -14.35 -10.33 -7.03
C ASN A 43 -15.86 -10.25 -7.19
N GLU A 44 -16.42 -9.06 -7.42
CA GLU A 44 -17.86 -8.91 -7.71
C GLU A 44 -18.22 -9.21 -9.17
N TYR A 45 -17.23 -9.37 -10.05
CA TYR A 45 -17.50 -9.66 -11.44
C TYR A 45 -17.88 -11.14 -11.61
N ASP A 46 -18.83 -11.39 -12.52
CA ASP A 46 -19.22 -12.75 -12.94
C ASP A 46 -18.14 -13.39 -13.85
N ARG A 47 -17.06 -12.66 -14.13
CA ARG A 47 -15.87 -13.13 -14.84
C ARG A 47 -14.71 -13.25 -13.88
N LYS A 48 -13.97 -14.37 -13.95
CA LYS A 48 -12.75 -14.56 -13.16
C LYS A 48 -11.67 -13.57 -13.59
N LEU A 49 -10.83 -13.16 -12.64
CA LEU A 49 -9.63 -12.41 -12.96
C LEU A 49 -8.53 -13.40 -13.32
N HIS A 50 -7.82 -13.13 -14.42
CA HIS A 50 -6.61 -13.88 -14.74
C HIS A 50 -5.55 -13.60 -13.68
N GLU A 51 -5.38 -12.31 -13.36
CA GLU A 51 -4.48 -11.83 -12.34
C GLU A 51 -4.86 -10.41 -11.90
N PHE A 52 -4.38 -10.03 -10.72
CA PHE A 52 -4.24 -8.64 -10.28
C PHE A 52 -2.84 -8.42 -9.71
N TRP A 53 -2.40 -7.16 -9.77
CA TRP A 53 -1.16 -6.70 -9.18
C TRP A 53 -1.40 -5.37 -8.46
N LEU A 54 -1.17 -5.34 -7.16
CA LEU A 54 -1.12 -4.13 -6.34
C LEU A 54 0.32 -3.65 -6.27
N ASP A 55 0.56 -2.40 -6.65
CA ASP A 55 1.89 -1.85 -6.91
C ASP A 55 2.59 -2.50 -8.12
N ASN A 56 1.83 -2.67 -9.21
CA ASN A 56 2.29 -3.29 -10.47
C ASN A 56 3.55 -2.61 -11.06
N ALA A 57 3.73 -1.31 -10.80
CA ALA A 57 4.88 -0.55 -11.31
C ALA A 57 6.22 -1.18 -10.90
N HIS A 58 6.28 -1.86 -9.75
CA HIS A 58 7.50 -2.47 -9.23
C HIS A 58 7.60 -3.97 -9.52
N LYS A 59 6.55 -4.62 -10.07
CA LYS A 59 6.44 -6.08 -10.32
C LYS A 59 6.81 -7.01 -9.15
N SER A 60 7.13 -6.45 -7.98
CA SER A 60 7.32 -7.10 -6.69
C SER A 60 6.12 -6.85 -5.75
N GLY A 61 5.04 -6.31 -6.31
CA GLY A 61 3.80 -5.99 -5.61
C GLY A 61 3.02 -7.23 -5.17
N CYS A 62 1.94 -7.01 -4.41
CA CYS A 62 1.02 -8.09 -4.04
C CYS A 62 0.21 -8.53 -5.26
N PHE A 63 -0.05 -9.82 -5.41
CA PHE A 63 -0.76 -10.35 -6.58
C PHE A 63 -1.74 -11.46 -6.21
N GLY A 64 -2.63 -11.81 -7.14
CA GLY A 64 -3.55 -12.93 -7.00
C GLY A 64 -4.49 -13.06 -8.18
N ASN A 65 -5.38 -14.05 -8.17
CA ASN A 65 -6.24 -14.41 -9.29
C ASN A 65 -7.62 -14.89 -8.79
N PRO A 66 -8.44 -14.01 -8.20
CA PRO A 66 -9.71 -14.41 -7.62
C PRO A 66 -10.67 -14.99 -8.67
N SER A 67 -11.43 -16.00 -8.24
CA SER A 67 -12.45 -16.65 -9.07
C SER A 67 -13.56 -15.68 -9.47
N ALA A 68 -14.40 -16.08 -10.42
CA ALA A 68 -15.65 -15.38 -10.69
C ALA A 68 -16.57 -15.47 -9.48
N ARG A 69 -17.45 -14.48 -9.33
CA ARG A 69 -18.59 -14.56 -8.43
C ARG A 69 -19.57 -15.65 -8.90
N GLU A 70 -20.04 -16.47 -7.98
CA GLU A 70 -21.09 -17.46 -8.25
C GLU A 70 -22.49 -16.86 -8.02
N ALA A 71 -23.52 -17.46 -8.63
CA ALA A 71 -24.89 -16.98 -8.49
C ALA A 71 -25.36 -17.10 -7.03
N GLY A 72 -25.83 -15.99 -6.46
CA GLY A 72 -26.24 -15.91 -5.05
C GLY A 72 -25.12 -15.49 -4.10
N GLU A 73 -23.86 -15.49 -4.55
CA GLU A 73 -22.73 -15.03 -3.76
C GLU A 73 -22.46 -13.54 -3.96
N ALA A 74 -21.96 -12.88 -2.91
CA ALA A 74 -21.55 -11.48 -2.99
C ALA A 74 -20.23 -11.32 -3.78
N PHE A 75 -19.32 -12.28 -3.64
CA PHE A 75 -17.98 -12.24 -4.21
C PHE A 75 -17.51 -13.63 -4.65
N GLY A 76 -16.66 -13.69 -5.67
CA GLY A 76 -15.72 -14.78 -5.89
C GLY A 76 -14.39 -14.51 -5.19
N GLY A 77 -13.54 -15.52 -5.05
CA GLY A 77 -12.23 -15.41 -4.39
C GLY A 77 -12.32 -15.57 -2.86
N GLY A 78 -11.54 -14.78 -2.11
CA GLY A 78 -11.50 -14.79 -0.64
C GLY A 78 -10.81 -16.00 0.01
N GLY A 79 -10.78 -17.18 -0.64
CA GLY A 79 -10.20 -18.41 -0.10
C GLY A 79 -8.70 -18.63 -0.35
N GLY A 80 -8.12 -17.93 -1.34
CA GLY A 80 -6.70 -18.06 -1.70
C GLY A 80 -5.85 -16.86 -1.26
N PHE A 81 -4.60 -17.11 -0.88
CA PHE A 81 -3.69 -16.07 -0.38
C PHE A 81 -2.33 -16.10 -1.09
N ALA A 82 -1.79 -14.92 -1.39
CA ALA A 82 -0.38 -14.74 -1.71
C ALA A 82 0.29 -13.96 -0.56
N CYS A 83 1.27 -14.58 0.09
CA CYS A 83 1.91 -14.04 1.29
C CYS A 83 3.34 -13.55 1.05
N GLY A 84 3.77 -12.59 1.87
CA GLY A 84 5.14 -12.09 1.90
C GLY A 84 5.37 -10.84 1.04
N CYS A 85 4.35 -10.35 0.35
CA CYS A 85 4.43 -9.04 -0.30
C CYS A 85 4.45 -7.94 0.77
N LYS A 86 5.12 -6.81 0.48
CA LYS A 86 5.25 -5.69 1.41
C LYS A 86 4.41 -4.51 0.95
N VAL A 87 3.62 -3.95 1.86
CA VAL A 87 2.82 -2.74 1.63
C VAL A 87 3.11 -1.68 2.67
N THR A 88 3.01 -0.41 2.27
CA THR A 88 3.25 0.74 3.15
C THR A 88 1.93 1.47 3.38
N PRO A 89 1.45 1.60 4.64
CA PRO A 89 0.24 2.36 4.96
C PRO A 89 0.26 3.77 4.37
N GLY A 90 -0.87 4.22 3.81
CA GLY A 90 -1.03 5.55 3.23
C GLY A 90 -0.34 5.77 1.87
N ARG A 91 0.43 4.80 1.37
CA ARG A 91 1.07 4.91 0.06
C ARG A 91 0.02 4.83 -1.06
N LYS A 92 0.11 5.73 -2.03
CA LYS A 92 -0.63 5.61 -3.29
C LYS A 92 0.11 4.68 -4.24
N VAL A 93 -0.60 3.67 -4.76
CA VAL A 93 -0.05 2.67 -5.68
C VAL A 93 -1.02 2.38 -6.82
N LYS A 94 -0.50 1.81 -7.91
CA LYS A 94 -1.33 1.32 -9.02
C LYS A 94 -1.86 -0.07 -8.69
N LEU A 95 -3.18 -0.23 -8.73
CA LEU A 95 -3.84 -1.53 -8.77
C LEU A 95 -4.21 -1.86 -10.21
N PHE A 96 -3.63 -2.94 -10.73
CA PHE A 96 -3.90 -3.51 -12.04
C PHE A 96 -4.70 -4.79 -11.89
N TRP A 97 -5.63 -5.07 -12.80
CA TRP A 97 -6.16 -6.40 -12.99
C TRP A 97 -6.52 -6.68 -14.45
N GLU A 98 -6.45 -7.96 -14.79
CA GLU A 98 -6.77 -8.50 -16.11
C GLU A 98 -7.88 -9.53 -15.99
N PHE A 99 -8.90 -9.42 -16.83
CA PHE A 99 -9.94 -10.43 -16.89
C PHE A 99 -9.47 -11.65 -17.69
N ALA A 100 -9.82 -12.85 -17.20
CA ALA A 100 -9.57 -14.04 -18.00
C ALA A 100 -10.37 -14.00 -19.31
N GLN A 101 -9.73 -14.57 -20.33
CA GLN A 101 -10.29 -14.71 -21.66
C GLN A 101 -10.65 -16.17 -21.93
N PRO A 102 -11.68 -16.42 -22.75
CA PRO A 102 -11.91 -17.74 -23.30
C PRO A 102 -10.79 -18.11 -24.28
N LEU A 103 -10.51 -19.41 -24.41
CA LEU A 103 -9.36 -19.92 -25.17
C LEU A 103 -9.39 -19.48 -26.65
N ASP A 104 -10.57 -19.43 -27.25
CA ASP A 104 -10.76 -19.03 -28.64
C ASP A 104 -10.39 -17.55 -28.88
N ALA A 105 -10.66 -16.67 -27.91
CA ALA A 105 -10.24 -15.27 -27.97
C ALA A 105 -8.72 -15.12 -27.89
N ILE A 106 -8.07 -15.91 -27.02
CA ILE A 106 -6.60 -15.96 -26.90
C ILE A 106 -5.99 -16.44 -28.22
N GLN A 107 -6.53 -17.50 -28.83
CA GLN A 107 -6.05 -18.04 -30.10
C GLN A 107 -6.22 -17.06 -31.27
N ARG A 108 -7.24 -16.21 -31.24
CA ARG A 108 -7.44 -15.12 -32.20
C ARG A 108 -6.57 -13.88 -31.92
N GLY A 109 -5.77 -13.88 -30.86
CA GLY A 109 -4.94 -12.74 -30.48
C GLY A 109 -5.74 -11.53 -30.00
N VAL A 110 -6.97 -11.73 -29.53
CA VAL A 110 -7.78 -10.65 -28.96
C VAL A 110 -7.12 -10.18 -27.68
N PRO A 111 -6.83 -8.88 -27.50
CA PRO A 111 -6.22 -8.40 -26.28
C PRO A 111 -7.18 -8.58 -25.08
N PRO A 112 -6.66 -8.96 -23.90
CA PRO A 112 -7.49 -9.06 -22.71
C PRO A 112 -7.96 -7.69 -22.25
N GLU A 113 -9.14 -7.68 -21.62
CA GLU A 113 -9.62 -6.49 -20.92
C GLU A 113 -8.79 -6.28 -19.65
N ARG A 114 -8.24 -5.09 -19.51
CA ARG A 114 -7.37 -4.68 -18.41
C ARG A 114 -7.91 -3.41 -17.78
N LYS A 115 -7.78 -3.31 -16.47
CA LYS A 115 -8.07 -2.09 -15.72
C LYS A 115 -6.88 -1.71 -14.86
N THR A 116 -6.71 -0.41 -14.66
CA THR A 116 -5.67 0.13 -13.77
C THR A 116 -6.20 1.38 -13.12
N ILE A 117 -6.15 1.42 -11.80
CA ILE A 117 -6.56 2.59 -11.00
C ILE A 117 -5.50 2.91 -9.96
N ASP A 118 -5.52 4.13 -9.44
CA ASP A 118 -4.79 4.49 -8.23
C ASP A 118 -5.60 4.13 -7.00
N VAL A 119 -4.96 3.45 -6.04
CA VAL A 119 -5.52 3.16 -4.72
C VAL A 119 -4.56 3.65 -3.64
N THR A 120 -5.10 3.95 -2.46
CA THR A 120 -4.29 4.26 -1.29
C THR A 120 -4.30 3.05 -0.37
N ILE A 121 -3.13 2.54 0.00
CA ILE A 121 -3.02 1.47 0.99
C ILE A 121 -3.64 1.99 2.30
N PRO A 122 -4.65 1.30 2.88
CA PRO A 122 -5.31 1.77 4.08
C PRO A 122 -4.36 1.70 5.28
N GLN A 123 -4.77 2.29 6.40
CA GLN A 123 -4.12 1.97 7.67
C GLN A 123 -4.46 0.53 8.07
N PRO A 124 -3.53 -0.21 8.69
CA PRO A 124 -3.86 -1.49 9.29
C PRO A 124 -4.86 -1.28 10.44
N GLU A 125 -5.75 -2.24 10.65
CA GLU A 125 -6.67 -2.26 11.79
C GLU A 125 -5.91 -2.22 13.13
N SER A 126 -4.78 -2.92 13.20
CA SER A 126 -3.89 -2.94 14.36
C SER A 126 -2.44 -3.22 13.96
N PRO A 127 -1.46 -3.09 14.88
CA PRO A 127 -0.07 -3.43 14.61
C PRO A 127 0.17 -4.89 14.17
N THR A 128 -0.79 -5.79 14.40
CA THR A 128 -0.70 -7.21 14.02
C THR A 128 -1.41 -7.53 12.70
N SER A 129 -1.97 -6.53 12.00
CA SER A 129 -2.71 -6.77 10.76
C SER A 129 -1.83 -7.37 9.69
N ARG A 130 -2.23 -8.55 9.23
CA ARG A 130 -1.45 -9.35 8.28
C ARG A 130 -2.20 -9.69 7.00
N TYR A 131 -3.48 -9.35 6.88
CA TYR A 131 -4.28 -9.65 5.71
C TYR A 131 -4.73 -8.38 4.99
N LEU A 132 -4.40 -8.28 3.71
CA LEU A 132 -4.88 -7.21 2.84
C LEU A 132 -5.90 -7.77 1.85
N ARG A 133 -7.16 -7.40 1.99
CA ARG A 133 -8.24 -7.78 1.08
C ARG A 133 -8.39 -6.72 -0.01
N VAL A 134 -8.49 -7.17 -1.26
CA VAL A 134 -8.72 -6.31 -2.43
C VAL A 134 -10.10 -6.64 -2.99
N TYR A 135 -11.03 -5.70 -2.88
CA TYR A 135 -12.40 -5.84 -3.39
C TYR A 135 -12.50 -5.23 -4.78
N PHE A 136 -12.65 -6.05 -5.80
CA PHE A 136 -12.87 -5.65 -7.19
C PHE A 136 -14.37 -5.43 -7.41
N ARG A 137 -14.78 -4.17 -7.52
CA ARG A 137 -16.19 -3.79 -7.60
C ARG A 137 -16.71 -3.87 -9.02
N LYS A 138 -17.97 -4.29 -9.19
CA LYS A 138 -18.60 -4.44 -10.53
C LYS A 138 -18.70 -3.15 -11.33
N ASN A 139 -18.66 -1.99 -10.65
CA ASN A 139 -18.69 -0.66 -11.26
C ASN A 139 -17.32 -0.15 -11.76
N GLY A 140 -16.27 -0.97 -11.71
CA GLY A 140 -14.93 -0.57 -12.17
C GLY A 140 -14.02 0.04 -11.11
N THR A 141 -14.47 0.17 -9.86
CA THR A 141 -13.62 0.62 -8.74
C THR A 141 -13.01 -0.56 -7.99
N ALA A 142 -12.18 -0.25 -6.99
CA ALA A 142 -11.75 -1.22 -6.01
C ALA A 142 -11.64 -0.59 -4.62
N GLU A 143 -11.79 -1.41 -3.59
CA GLU A 143 -11.59 -1.03 -2.20
C GLU A 143 -10.59 -1.97 -1.53
N LEU A 144 -9.83 -1.44 -0.57
CA LEU A 144 -8.84 -2.18 0.19
C LEU A 144 -9.26 -2.23 1.66
N GLN A 145 -9.13 -3.39 2.28
CA GLN A 145 -9.36 -3.59 3.71
C GLN A 145 -8.16 -4.33 4.30
N TRP A 146 -7.54 -3.77 5.35
CA TRP A 146 -6.38 -4.38 6.00
C TRP A 146 -6.74 -4.81 7.41
N VAL A 147 -6.82 -6.12 7.62
CA VAL A 147 -7.40 -6.74 8.81
C VAL A 147 -6.41 -7.65 9.52
N ASP A 148 -6.70 -7.89 10.80
CA ASP A 148 -5.96 -8.83 11.66
C ASP A 148 -6.27 -10.29 11.33
N ASP A 149 -7.56 -10.56 11.10
CA ASP A 149 -8.11 -11.89 10.99
C ASP A 149 -9.08 -11.99 9.81
N MET A 150 -9.07 -13.13 9.12
CA MET A 150 -9.93 -13.34 7.95
C MET A 150 -11.40 -13.58 8.30
N ASN A 151 -11.76 -13.70 9.58
CA ASN A 151 -13.14 -13.67 10.06
C ASN A 151 -13.66 -12.24 10.30
N ALA A 152 -12.82 -11.21 10.14
CA ALA A 152 -13.26 -9.83 10.20
C ALA A 152 -14.36 -9.59 9.14
N PRO A 153 -15.41 -8.78 9.45
CA PRO A 153 -16.50 -8.53 8.51
C PRO A 153 -16.00 -8.08 7.14
N GLU A 154 -16.56 -8.67 6.09
CA GLU A 154 -16.28 -8.27 4.72
C GLU A 154 -16.98 -6.94 4.40
N LEU A 155 -16.43 -6.19 3.45
CA LEU A 155 -17.11 -5.01 2.95
C LEU A 155 -18.39 -5.43 2.22
N ASN A 156 -19.47 -4.67 2.42
CA ASN A 156 -20.72 -4.88 1.70
C ASN A 156 -20.48 -4.84 0.18
N PRO A 157 -21.19 -5.66 -0.61
CA PRO A 157 -21.11 -5.60 -2.06
C PRO A 157 -21.71 -4.29 -2.60
N THR A 158 -21.32 -3.94 -3.82
CA THR A 158 -21.89 -2.79 -4.55
C THR A 158 -23.40 -2.96 -4.68
N GLN A 159 -24.16 -2.04 -4.09
CA GLN A 159 -25.62 -2.01 -4.15
C GLN A 159 -26.11 -1.83 -5.59
N GLU A 160 -27.13 -2.59 -5.97
CA GLU A 160 -27.83 -2.39 -7.25
C GLU A 160 -28.71 -1.15 -7.11
N LYS A 161 -28.70 -0.27 -8.13
CA LYS A 161 -29.61 0.89 -8.18
C LYS A 161 -30.91 0.51 -8.86
#